data_AF-A0A6G7XSV7-F1
#
_entry.id   AF-A0A6G7XSV7-F1
#
_cell.length_a   1.000
_cell.length_b   1.000
_cell.length_c   1.000
_cell.angle_alpha   90.00
_cell.angle_beta   90.00
_cell.angle_gamma   90.00
#
_symmetry.space_group_name_H-M   'P 1'
#
loop_
_entity.id
_entity.type
_entity.pdbx_description
1 polymer ?
#
loop_
_entity_poly.entity_id
_entity_poly.type
_entity_poly.pdbx_seq_one_letter_code
_entity_poly.pdbx_strand_id
1 'polypeptide(L)'
;MAEQAVVVTDTDGVIVYWSPGAEALLGWAADDALGRRVDLVIPPRFHASHWAGFERAMSDPQIKDMAADLPLLCADGSERHLAGRLLALPDGLGSAAGAVAVYTDADETGVRPFG
;
A
#
# COMPACT_ATOMS: atom_id res chain seq x y z
N MET A 1 -8.58 19.03 -4.26
CA MET A 1 -7.86 18.28 -3.20
C MET A 1 -7.70 16.89 -3.75
N ALA A 2 -6.49 16.39 -3.91
CA ALA A 2 -6.35 15.00 -4.31
C ALA A 2 -6.78 14.06 -3.20
N GLU A 3 -7.56 13.08 -3.57
CA GLU A 3 -7.96 11.99 -2.70
C GLU A 3 -6.76 11.05 -2.55
N GLN A 4 -6.29 10.87 -1.31
CA GLN A 4 -5.23 9.93 -1.02
C GLN A 4 -5.68 8.51 -1.41
N ALA A 5 -4.78 7.75 -2.03
CA ALA A 5 -5.02 6.35 -2.31
C ALA A 5 -4.82 5.55 -1.02
N VAL A 6 -5.87 4.87 -0.56
CA VAL A 6 -5.84 4.09 0.69
C VAL A 6 -6.23 2.66 0.36
N VAL A 7 -5.36 1.74 0.78
CA VAL A 7 -5.55 0.29 0.63
C VAL A 7 -5.45 -0.32 2.03
N VAL A 8 -6.42 -1.16 2.39
CA VAL A 8 -6.39 -1.91 3.65
C VAL A 8 -6.42 -3.39 3.35
N THR A 9 -5.63 -4.13 4.11
CA THR A 9 -5.53 -5.58 4.01
C THR A 9 -5.75 -6.25 5.37
N ASP A 10 -6.21 -7.49 5.36
CA ASP A 10 -6.17 -8.36 6.53
C ASP A 10 -4.76 -8.93 6.79
N THR A 11 -4.63 -9.86 7.74
CA THR A 11 -3.35 -10.50 8.13
C THR A 11 -2.75 -11.43 7.08
N ASP A 12 -3.52 -11.83 6.07
CA ASP A 12 -3.06 -12.65 4.94
C ASP A 12 -2.74 -11.78 3.70
N GLY A 13 -2.87 -10.46 3.87
CA GLY A 13 -2.68 -9.44 2.85
C GLY A 13 -3.78 -9.42 1.79
N VAL A 14 -4.97 -9.94 2.12
CA VAL A 14 -6.17 -9.83 1.28
C VAL A 14 -6.74 -8.42 1.42
N ILE A 15 -7.01 -7.76 0.30
CA ILE A 15 -7.53 -6.39 0.24
C ILE A 15 -8.99 -6.41 0.73
N VAL A 16 -9.22 -5.72 1.85
CA VAL A 16 -10.54 -5.55 2.48
C VAL A 16 -11.12 -4.15 2.26
N TYR A 17 -10.29 -3.20 1.82
CA TYR A 17 -10.72 -1.86 1.46
C TYR A 17 -9.85 -1.27 0.37
N TRP A 18 -10.49 -0.55 -0.54
CA TRP A 18 -9.89 0.14 -1.68
C TRP A 18 -10.58 1.49 -1.86
N SER A 19 -9.86 2.60 -1.69
CA SER A 19 -10.46 3.94 -1.80
C SER A 19 -10.66 4.40 -3.26
N PRO A 20 -11.55 5.38 -3.51
CA PRO A 20 -11.66 6.01 -4.84
C PRO A 20 -10.33 6.63 -5.32
N GLY A 21 -9.53 7.16 -4.40
CA GLY A 21 -8.18 7.63 -4.71
C GLY A 21 -7.25 6.50 -5.18
N ALA A 22 -7.41 5.28 -4.67
CA ALA A 22 -6.65 4.12 -5.13
C ALA A 22 -7.10 3.67 -6.52
N GLU A 23 -8.40 3.72 -6.83
CA GLU A 23 -8.90 3.49 -8.20
C GLU A 23 -8.29 4.49 -9.19
N ALA A 24 -8.31 5.78 -8.84
CA ALA A 24 -7.77 6.84 -9.68
C ALA A 24 -6.24 6.74 -9.86
N LEU A 25 -5.51 6.40 -8.80
CA LEU A 25 -4.04 6.40 -8.81
C LEU A 25 -3.44 5.13 -9.41
N LEU A 26 -4.04 3.97 -9.12
CA LEU A 26 -3.50 2.65 -9.46
C LEU A 26 -4.25 2.01 -10.65
N GLY A 27 -5.41 2.54 -11.02
CA GLY A 27 -6.18 2.14 -12.21
C GLY A 27 -7.01 0.86 -12.04
N TRP A 28 -7.02 0.27 -10.85
CA TRP A 28 -7.86 -0.90 -10.54
C TRP A 28 -9.20 -0.45 -9.98
N ALA A 29 -10.31 -0.97 -10.51
CA ALA A 29 -11.60 -0.79 -9.88
C ALA A 29 -11.64 -1.49 -8.52
N ALA A 30 -12.39 -0.95 -7.56
CA ALA A 30 -12.55 -1.55 -6.24
C ALA A 30 -13.07 -2.99 -6.34
N ASP A 31 -14.05 -3.24 -7.21
CA ASP A 31 -14.60 -4.59 -7.47
C ASP A 31 -13.55 -5.58 -8.01
N ASP A 32 -12.51 -5.09 -8.70
CA ASP A 32 -11.42 -5.93 -9.21
C ASP A 32 -10.28 -6.12 -8.21
N ALA A 33 -10.23 -5.30 -7.15
CA ALA A 33 -9.18 -5.33 -6.14
C ALA A 33 -9.62 -6.06 -4.86
N LEU A 34 -10.87 -5.85 -4.41
CA LEU A 34 -11.40 -6.43 -3.18
C LEU A 34 -11.37 -7.95 -3.21
N GLY A 35 -10.96 -8.57 -2.10
CA GLY A 35 -10.84 -10.02 -1.96
C GLY A 35 -9.62 -10.63 -2.64
N ARG A 36 -8.76 -9.84 -3.30
CA ARG A 36 -7.48 -10.30 -3.85
C ARG A 36 -6.32 -9.94 -2.94
N ARG A 37 -5.18 -10.59 -3.13
CA ARG A 37 -3.95 -10.24 -2.41
C ARG A 37 -3.35 -8.93 -2.94
N VAL A 38 -2.69 -8.20 -2.05
CA VAL A 38 -1.98 -6.95 -2.37
C VAL A 38 -0.85 -7.12 -3.41
N ASP A 39 -0.46 -8.37 -3.71
CA ASP A 39 0.38 -8.74 -4.87
C ASP A 39 -0.03 -8.06 -6.18
N LEU A 40 -1.33 -7.75 -6.29
CA LEU A 40 -1.93 -7.00 -7.38
C LEU A 40 -1.16 -5.74 -7.78
N VAL A 41 -0.66 -5.01 -6.79
CA VAL A 41 -0.02 -3.70 -6.97
C VAL A 41 1.48 -3.75 -6.71
N ILE A 42 2.03 -4.94 -6.48
CA ILE A 42 3.45 -5.12 -6.20
C ILE A 42 4.10 -5.75 -7.43
N PRO A 43 5.15 -5.15 -8.00
CA PRO A 43 5.86 -5.77 -9.10
C PRO A 43 6.38 -7.16 -8.69
N PRO A 44 6.27 -8.20 -9.54
CA PRO A 44 6.60 -9.58 -9.18
C PRO A 44 7.99 -9.77 -8.58
N ARG A 45 8.97 -9.00 -9.03
CA ARG A 45 10.35 -9.01 -8.52
C ARG A 45 10.49 -8.60 -7.04
N PHE A 46 9.50 -7.90 -6.50
CA PHE A 46 9.48 -7.45 -5.10
C PHE A 46 8.57 -8.31 -4.21
N HIS A 47 7.84 -9.29 -4.74
CA HIS A 47 6.91 -10.13 -3.95
C HIS A 47 7.60 -10.77 -2.76
N ALA A 48 8.76 -11.42 -2.97
CA ALA A 48 9.48 -12.09 -1.90
C ALA A 48 9.93 -11.14 -0.78
N SER A 49 10.51 -9.99 -1.14
CA SER A 49 10.94 -8.98 -0.15
C SER A 49 9.75 -8.32 0.55
N HIS A 50 8.65 -8.09 -0.17
CA HIS A 50 7.44 -7.51 0.39
C HIS A 50 6.85 -8.45 1.44
N TRP A 51 6.63 -9.72 1.12
CA TRP A 51 6.04 -10.68 2.06
C TRP A 51 6.91 -10.90 3.30
N ALA A 52 8.24 -10.97 3.14
CA ALA A 52 9.13 -11.04 4.29
C ALA A 52 9.01 -9.82 5.21
N GLY A 53 8.78 -8.62 4.66
CA GLY A 53 8.51 -7.41 5.44
C GLY A 53 7.11 -7.41 6.08
N PHE A 54 6.10 -7.85 5.33
CA PHE A 54 4.72 -7.93 5.77
C PHE A 54 4.55 -8.92 6.93
N GLU A 55 5.09 -10.14 6.83
CA GLU A 55 5.05 -11.16 7.87
C GLU A 55 5.69 -10.68 9.18
N ARG A 56 6.81 -9.94 9.07
CA ARG A 56 7.46 -9.31 10.21
C ARG A 56 6.57 -8.23 10.83
N ALA A 57 5.94 -7.39 10.01
CA ALA A 57 5.03 -6.35 10.48
C ALA A 57 3.79 -6.92 11.17
N MET A 58 3.28 -8.08 10.71
CA MET A 58 2.14 -8.76 11.33
C MET A 58 2.52 -9.40 12.67
N SER A 59 3.74 -9.93 12.78
CA SER A 59 4.24 -10.60 13.99
C SER A 59 4.73 -9.60 15.07
N ASP A 60 5.26 -8.45 14.64
CA ASP A 60 5.74 -7.39 15.52
C ASP A 60 5.23 -6.03 14.99
N PRO A 61 4.04 -5.58 15.42
CA PRO A 61 3.42 -4.35 14.94
C PRO A 61 4.13 -3.06 15.40
N GLN A 62 5.41 -3.14 15.79
CA GLN A 62 6.27 -2.00 16.09
C GLN A 62 6.64 -1.15 14.87
N ILE A 63 6.35 -1.59 13.64
CA ILE A 63 6.54 -0.76 12.45
C ILE A 63 5.49 0.37 12.45
N LYS A 64 5.88 1.48 13.06
CA LYS A 64 5.16 2.74 13.00
C LYS A 64 5.78 3.53 11.86
N ASP A 65 4.96 3.83 10.86
CA ASP A 65 5.20 4.81 9.81
C ASP A 65 6.50 4.67 9.00
N MET A 66 6.57 3.62 8.16
CA MET A 66 7.56 3.61 7.08
C MET A 66 7.05 4.46 5.91
N ALA A 67 7.66 5.61 5.68
CA ALA A 67 7.51 6.38 4.44
C ALA A 67 8.56 5.91 3.43
N ALA A 68 8.14 5.45 2.26
CA ALA A 68 9.03 4.99 1.21
C ALA A 68 8.48 5.38 -0.16
N ASP A 69 9.39 5.66 -1.10
CA ASP A 69 9.06 5.68 -2.52
C ASP A 69 8.98 4.23 -3.00
N LEU A 70 7.78 3.78 -3.37
CA LEU A 70 7.50 2.39 -3.66
C LEU A 70 7.14 2.21 -5.14
N PRO A 71 7.79 1.27 -5.84
CA PRO A 71 7.38 0.89 -7.18
C PRO A 71 6.08 0.08 -7.08
N LEU A 72 4.99 0.65 -7.59
CA LEU A 72 3.68 0.00 -7.65
C LEU A 72 3.30 -0.35 -9.08
N LEU A 73 2.68 -1.50 -9.25
CA LEU A 73 2.14 -1.98 -10.52
C LEU A 73 0.71 -1.47 -10.70
N CYS A 74 0.47 -0.70 -11.76
CA CYS A 74 -0.85 -0.20 -12.13
C CYS A 74 -1.59 -1.21 -13.03
N ALA A 75 -2.92 -1.03 -13.16
CA ALA A 75 -3.77 -1.94 -13.95
C ALA A 75 -3.43 -2.00 -15.44
N ASP A 76 -2.83 -0.93 -15.98
CA ASP A 76 -2.33 -0.86 -17.36
C ASP A 76 -0.98 -1.58 -17.57
N GLY A 77 -0.41 -2.14 -16.50
CA GLY A 77 0.89 -2.80 -16.50
C GLY A 77 2.09 -1.85 -16.34
N SER A 78 1.85 -0.54 -16.18
CA SER A 78 2.91 0.42 -15.89
C SER A 78 3.37 0.31 -14.44
N GLU A 79 4.63 0.64 -14.19
CA GLU A 79 5.19 0.74 -12.84
C GLU A 79 5.38 2.20 -12.48
N ARG A 80 4.75 2.64 -11.39
CA ARG A 80 4.82 4.03 -10.91
C ARG A 80 5.47 4.06 -9.53
N HIS A 81 6.39 4.99 -9.33
CA HIS A 81 7.01 5.23 -8.03
C HIS A 81 6.13 6.21 -7.26
N LEU A 82 5.57 5.74 -6.15
CA LEU A 82 4.60 6.49 -5.36
C LEU A 82 5.06 6.56 -3.91
N ALA A 83 4.94 7.75 -3.33
CA ALA A 83 5.21 7.96 -1.92
C ALA A 83 4.15 7.23 -1.11
N GLY A 84 4.54 6.14 -0.45
CA GLY A 84 3.68 5.30 0.35
C GLY A 84 4.01 5.40 1.84
N ARG A 85 2.97 5.31 2.68
CA ARG A 85 3.10 5.06 4.11
C ARG A 85 2.39 3.77 4.48
N LEU A 86 3.10 2.87 5.15
CA LEU A 86 2.54 1.60 5.64
C LEU A 86 2.37 1.65 7.15
N LEU A 87 1.23 1.18 7.63
CA LEU A 87 0.88 1.07 9.04
C LEU A 87 0.31 -0.31 9.33
N ALA A 88 0.82 -1.00 10.35
CA ALA A 88 0.17 -2.19 10.88
C ALA A 88 -1.00 -1.75 11.80
N LEU A 89 -2.17 -2.38 11.64
CA LEU A 89 -3.33 -2.17 12.51
C LEU A 89 -3.25 -3.15 13.67
N PRO A 90 -3.21 -2.71 14.94
CA PRO A 90 -3.25 -3.62 16.07
C PRO A 90 -4.67 -4.17 16.28
N ASP A 91 -4.78 -5.43 16.70
CA ASP A 91 -6.05 -6.10 17.01
C ASP A 91 -6.58 -5.79 18.42
N GLY A 92 -5.83 -5.03 19.21
CA GLY A 92 -6.15 -4.70 20.61
C GLY A 92 -5.66 -5.73 21.63
N LEU A 93 -5.25 -6.93 21.20
CA LEU A 93 -4.67 -7.98 22.05
C LEU A 93 -3.14 -8.08 21.91
N GLY A 94 -2.53 -7.25 21.05
CA GLY A 94 -1.09 -7.14 20.86
C GLY A 94 -0.58 -7.81 19.58
N SER A 95 -1.46 -8.30 18.72
CA SER A 95 -1.16 -8.78 17.36
C SER A 95 -1.66 -7.78 16.31
N ALA A 96 -1.32 -7.99 15.04
CA ALA A 96 -1.88 -7.19 13.95
C ALA A 96 -3.23 -7.76 13.50
N ALA A 97 -4.22 -6.90 13.27
CA ALA A 97 -5.46 -7.21 12.56
C ALA A 97 -5.31 -7.07 11.03
N GLY A 98 -4.23 -6.43 10.56
CA GLY A 98 -3.96 -6.20 9.15
C GLY A 98 -3.03 -5.02 8.92
N ALA A 99 -3.01 -4.48 7.70
CA ALA A 99 -2.20 -3.33 7.33
C ALA A 99 -2.98 -2.29 6.52
N VAL A 100 -2.64 -1.02 6.73
CA VAL A 100 -3.08 0.12 5.91
C VAL A 100 -1.89 0.65 5.13
N ALA A 101 -2.04 0.81 3.83
CA ALA A 101 -1.13 1.55 2.98
C ALA A 101 -1.81 2.82 2.45
N VAL A 102 -1.13 3.95 2.56
CA VAL A 102 -1.58 5.23 2.03
C VAL A 102 -0.56 5.71 1.01
N TYR A 103 -0.99 5.98 -0.22
CA TYR A 103 -0.14 6.45 -1.30
C TYR A 103 -0.54 7.86 -1.72
N THR A 104 0.47 8.67 -2.04
CA THR A 104 0.31 10.01 -2.59
C THR A 104 1.02 10.08 -3.93
N ASP A 105 0.39 10.73 -4.89
CA ASP A 105 1.01 11.03 -6.17
C ASP A 105 2.16 12.04 -5.96
N ALA A 106 3.35 11.70 -6.44
CA ALA A 106 4.53 12.53 -6.27
C ALA A 106 4.45 13.84 -7.09
N ASP A 107 3.67 13.87 -8.18
CA ASP A 107 3.49 15.06 -9.02
C ASP A 107 2.65 16.14 -8.32
N GLU A 108 1.95 15.82 -7.22
CA GLU A 108 1.19 16.81 -6.45
C GLU A 108 1.97 17.45 -5.31
N THR A 109 3.13 16.89 -4.95
CA THR A 109 4.08 17.62 -4.12
C THR A 109 4.98 18.45 -5.02
N GLY A 110 4.61 19.71 -5.19
CA GLY A 110 5.51 20.79 -5.60
C GLY A 110 6.67 21.03 -4.61
N VAL A 111 7.25 19.98 -4.05
CA VAL A 111 8.51 20.01 -3.33
C VAL A 111 9.61 19.83 -4.36
N ARG A 112 10.04 20.97 -4.91
CA ARG A 112 11.38 21.08 -5.49
C ARG A 112 12.37 20.58 -4.42
N PRO A 113 13.34 19.71 -4.74
CA PRO A 113 14.49 19.54 -3.86
C PRO A 113 15.09 20.93 -3.64
N PHE A 114 15.28 21.32 -2.38
CA PHE A 114 16.09 22.50 -2.08
C PHE A 114 17.42 22.31 -2.79
N GLY A 115 17.80 23.31 -3.59
CA GLY A 115 19.05 23.30 -4.36
C GLY A 115 20.29 23.32 -3.49
#